data_AF-A0A562PH77-F1
#
_entry.id   AF-A0A562PH77-F1
#
_cell.length_a   1.000
_cell.length_b   1.000
_cell.length_c   1.000
_cell.angle_alpha   90.00
_cell.angle_beta   90.00
_cell.angle_gamma   90.00
#
_symmetry.space_group_name_H-M   'P 1'
#
loop_
_entity.id
_entity.type
_entity.pdbx_description
1 polymer ?
#
loop_
_entity_poly.entity_id
_entity_poly.type
_entity_poly.pdbx_seq_one_letter_code
_entity_poly.pdbx_strand_id
1 'polypeptide(L)'
;MTSTQTDAGAAATATEELSLLDRIVQEGRMAVEPSQHAYAKKLLGQFAAQVLDEGMRTAPDKGIVAAINERVAQIDKILTDQVNAILHDERFQALEGSWRGLRDMVFGTETGPKLKLRLLNVTKKELLKDLEGAVDHDMSMLFKKIYEEEYGTFGGHPYSLFIGDYYFGRHPQDIALLERLSKVAAAAHAPFIAAAAPSLFDMQEFTELGVPRDLSKIFESAEMTSWRGFRDSEDSRYVALVLPRYAARLPYGAKTNPVESFAFEEDVTGKDHGKYLWANAAYQLGLRITDAFAKHSWTTAIRGVEGGGKITGMTAHAFKTDEGDVALKCPTEVFITDRREKELNDLGFIAVVNAKGSDTAAFFGGQSVNKPKLYNLDAANANAALSSRLPYVLAASRFAHYIKVIMRDKIGSFQTRQGVENYLNNWLSDYVLLSANASQGEKARFPLSEGRVDVTEVAGKPGAYSATVFLKPHFQMEELTTSIRLVAELPAAAA
;
A
#
# COMPACT_ATOMS: atom_id res chain seq x y z
N MET A 1 6.50 53.34 89.26
CA MET A 1 6.26 54.64 88.63
C MET A 1 5.88 54.38 87.18
N THR A 2 4.73 54.94 86.78
CA THR A 2 4.22 55.19 85.40
C THR A 2 4.04 53.98 84.47
N SER A 3 2.83 53.40 84.38
CA SER A 3 1.73 53.71 83.42
C SER A 3 2.08 53.25 82.00
N THR A 4 1.36 52.31 81.37
CA THR A 4 0.01 52.50 80.84
C THR A 4 -0.73 51.18 80.56
N GLN A 5 -2.05 51.20 80.78
CA GLN A 5 -3.04 50.22 80.35
C GLN A 5 -4.01 50.93 79.38
N THR A 6 -4.74 50.12 78.59
CA THR A 6 -5.77 50.40 77.55
C THR A 6 -5.21 50.74 76.16
N ASP A 7 -5.66 50.12 75.07
CA ASP A 7 -7.06 49.86 74.73
C ASP A 7 -7.28 48.64 73.81
N ALA A 8 -8.45 48.01 73.96
CA ALA A 8 -8.89 46.85 73.21
C ALA A 8 -9.65 47.30 71.94
N GLY A 9 -9.03 47.11 70.77
CA GLY A 9 -9.69 47.25 69.47
C GLY A 9 -10.25 45.89 69.00
N ALA A 10 -11.56 45.72 69.09
CA ALA A 10 -12.29 44.60 68.51
C ALA A 10 -12.11 44.60 66.98
N ALA A 11 -11.34 43.64 66.45
CA ALA A 11 -11.33 43.34 65.03
C ALA A 11 -12.63 42.60 64.68
N ALA A 12 -13.55 43.34 64.08
CA ALA A 12 -14.74 42.78 63.45
C ALA A 12 -14.33 41.69 62.45
N THR A 13 -14.76 40.46 62.71
CA THR A 13 -14.72 39.38 61.74
C THR A 13 -15.77 39.71 60.68
N ALA A 14 -15.36 40.40 59.63
CA ALA A 14 -16.13 40.49 58.41
C ALA A 14 -16.22 39.08 57.82
N THR A 15 -17.33 38.40 58.07
CA THR A 15 -17.78 37.28 57.26
C THR A 15 -18.01 37.87 55.86
N GLU A 16 -16.99 37.83 54.99
CA GLU A 16 -17.22 38.01 53.56
C GLU A 16 -18.23 36.94 53.16
N GLU A 17 -19.45 37.38 52.83
CA GLU A 17 -20.44 36.51 52.22
C GLU A 17 -19.85 36.01 50.91
N LEU A 18 -19.29 34.79 50.95
CA LEU A 18 -18.85 34.05 49.77
C LEU A 18 -19.95 34.16 48.73
N SER A 19 -19.61 34.61 47.52
CA SER A 19 -20.57 34.68 46.43
C SER A 19 -21.24 33.31 46.25
N LEU A 20 -22.48 33.27 45.77
CA LEU A 20 -23.20 32.00 45.56
C LEU A 20 -22.36 30.98 44.76
N LEU A 21 -21.59 31.47 43.78
CA LEU A 21 -20.64 30.66 42.99
C LEU A 21 -19.47 30.13 43.84
N ASP A 22 -18.92 30.94 44.75
CA ASP A 22 -17.84 30.52 45.65
C ASP A 22 -18.33 29.49 46.68
N ARG A 23 -19.55 29.63 47.20
CA ARG A 23 -20.19 28.61 48.05
C ARG A 23 -20.36 27.29 47.31
N ILE A 24 -20.88 27.31 46.09
CA ILE A 24 -21.11 26.07 45.30
C ILE A 24 -19.79 25.37 44.99
N VAL A 25 -18.73 26.11 44.63
CA VAL A 25 -17.40 25.51 44.36
C VAL A 25 -16.80 24.87 45.61
N GLN A 26 -16.95 25.52 46.78
CA GLN A 26 -16.37 25.08 48.04
C GLN A 26 -17.16 23.93 48.68
N GLU A 27 -18.50 24.01 48.72
CA GLU A 27 -19.38 22.97 49.25
C GLU A 27 -19.47 21.75 48.33
N GLY A 28 -19.45 21.99 47.00
CA GLY A 28 -19.43 20.93 45.98
C GLY A 28 -18.08 20.24 45.79
N ARG A 29 -17.04 20.64 46.55
CA ARG A 29 -15.66 20.11 46.46
C ARG A 29 -15.11 20.08 45.03
N MET A 30 -15.44 21.08 44.21
CA MET A 30 -15.06 21.13 42.80
C MET A 30 -13.61 21.60 42.56
N ALA A 31 -12.96 22.15 43.59
CA ALA A 31 -11.56 22.57 43.54
C ALA A 31 -10.86 22.08 44.82
N VAL A 32 -9.80 21.28 44.64
CA VAL A 32 -8.93 20.83 45.74
C VAL A 32 -7.77 21.81 45.92
N GLU A 33 -7.32 22.43 44.83
CA GLU A 33 -6.29 23.46 44.82
C GLU A 33 -6.84 24.84 44.40
N PRO A 34 -6.27 25.95 44.90
CA PRO A 34 -6.65 27.31 44.50
C PRO A 34 -6.59 27.56 42.97
N SER A 35 -5.69 26.87 42.27
CA SER A 35 -5.51 26.93 40.81
C SER A 35 -6.74 26.45 40.03
N GLN A 36 -7.56 25.57 40.62
CA GLN A 36 -8.72 24.95 39.98
C GLN A 36 -10.00 25.78 40.11
N HIS A 37 -10.03 26.76 41.03
CA HIS A 37 -11.22 27.59 41.30
C HIS A 37 -11.70 28.35 40.05
N ALA A 38 -10.77 28.87 39.24
CA ALA A 38 -11.14 29.60 38.01
C ALA A 38 -11.82 28.69 36.98
N TYR A 39 -11.35 27.45 36.84
CA TYR A 39 -11.92 26.47 35.93
C TYR A 39 -13.28 25.96 36.43
N ALA A 40 -13.41 25.69 37.74
CA ALA A 40 -14.67 25.30 38.37
C ALA A 40 -15.77 26.38 38.21
N LYS A 41 -15.42 27.65 38.39
CA LYS A 41 -16.33 28.79 38.12
C LYS A 41 -16.77 28.84 36.66
N LYS A 42 -15.85 28.59 35.72
CA LYS A 42 -16.17 28.54 34.27
C LYS A 42 -17.14 27.41 33.94
N LEU A 43 -16.94 26.22 34.50
CA LEU A 43 -17.85 25.06 34.35
C LEU A 43 -19.26 25.38 34.85
N LEU A 44 -19.37 25.93 36.06
CA LEU A 44 -20.66 26.34 36.65
C LEU A 44 -21.34 27.44 35.82
N GLY A 45 -20.58 28.42 35.34
CA GLY A 45 -21.09 29.46 34.45
C GLY A 45 -21.63 28.91 33.13
N GLN A 46 -20.92 27.96 32.52
CA GLN A 46 -21.40 27.28 31.30
C GLN A 46 -22.65 26.43 31.56
N PHE A 47 -22.70 25.71 32.67
CA PHE A 47 -23.89 24.95 33.06
C PHE A 47 -25.10 25.86 33.27
N ALA A 48 -24.94 26.96 34.02
CA ALA A 48 -25.99 27.94 34.25
C ALA A 48 -26.50 28.56 32.94
N ALA A 49 -25.60 28.92 32.02
CA ALA A 49 -25.98 29.42 30.71
C ALA A 49 -26.79 28.38 29.91
N GLN A 50 -26.38 27.10 29.92
CA GLN A 50 -27.08 26.03 29.21
C GLN A 50 -28.46 25.70 29.80
N VAL A 51 -28.64 25.90 31.10
CA VAL A 51 -29.94 25.78 31.78
C VAL A 51 -30.85 26.96 31.44
N LEU A 52 -30.28 28.17 31.32
CA LEU A 52 -31.03 29.41 31.05
C LEU A 52 -31.45 29.55 29.57
N ASP A 53 -30.64 29.08 28.61
CA ASP A 53 -30.92 29.15 27.16
C ASP A 53 -31.93 28.07 26.66
N GLU A 54 -32.76 27.50 27.56
CA GLU A 54 -33.80 26.48 27.28
C GLU A 54 -33.30 25.17 26.62
N GLY A 55 -31.98 24.96 26.50
CA GLY A 55 -31.38 23.76 25.92
C GLY A 55 -31.48 22.50 26.80
N MET A 56 -31.68 22.67 28.10
CA MET A 56 -31.93 21.59 29.07
C MET A 56 -33.40 21.59 29.51
N ARG A 57 -34.25 20.84 28.80
CA ARG A 57 -35.60 20.53 29.29
C ARG A 57 -35.49 19.49 30.40
N THR A 58 -35.38 19.94 31.64
CA THR A 58 -35.49 19.05 32.79
C THR A 58 -36.91 18.52 32.86
N ALA A 59 -37.12 17.25 32.50
CA ALA A 59 -38.33 16.57 32.92
C ALA A 59 -38.33 16.58 34.45
N PRO A 60 -39.40 17.04 35.13
CA PRO A 60 -39.41 17.23 36.59
C PRO A 60 -39.09 15.95 37.39
N ASP A 61 -39.18 14.77 36.77
CA ASP A 61 -38.92 13.46 37.39
C ASP A 61 -37.52 12.87 37.10
N LYS A 62 -36.72 13.47 36.22
CA LYS A 62 -35.36 12.98 35.90
C LYS A 62 -34.31 13.75 36.70
N GLY A 63 -33.47 13.04 37.46
CA GLY A 63 -32.40 13.65 38.25
C GLY A 63 -31.41 14.48 37.40
N ILE A 64 -30.82 15.52 37.99
CA ILE A 64 -29.89 16.47 37.34
C ILE A 64 -28.74 15.77 36.60
N VAL A 65 -28.22 14.67 37.16
CA VAL A 65 -27.16 13.86 36.53
C VAL A 65 -27.61 13.27 35.19
N ALA A 66 -28.86 12.82 35.09
CA ALA A 66 -29.42 12.29 33.85
C ALA A 66 -29.58 13.38 32.80
N ALA A 67 -29.98 14.60 33.21
CA ALA A 67 -30.07 15.75 32.31
C ALA A 67 -28.69 16.17 31.77
N ILE A 68 -27.65 16.17 32.62
CA ILE A 68 -26.26 16.43 32.19
C ILE A 68 -25.81 15.38 31.18
N ASN A 69 -26.02 14.09 31.46
CA ASN A 69 -25.63 13.02 30.53
C ASN A 69 -26.38 13.10 29.20
N GLU A 70 -27.67 13.45 29.21
CA GLU A 70 -28.46 13.66 27.99
C GLU A 70 -27.92 14.86 27.19
N ARG A 71 -27.51 15.94 27.87
CA ARG A 71 -26.89 17.09 27.22
C ARG A 71 -25.52 16.77 26.63
N VAL A 72 -24.70 16.00 27.33
CA VAL A 72 -23.41 15.50 26.80
C VAL A 72 -23.67 14.65 25.56
N ALA A 73 -24.64 13.73 25.59
CA ALA A 73 -24.99 12.92 24.43
C ALA A 73 -25.47 13.75 23.22
N GLN A 74 -26.18 14.86 23.45
CA GLN A 74 -26.55 15.79 22.38
C GLN A 74 -25.33 16.49 21.78
N ILE A 75 -24.37 16.93 22.61
CA ILE A 75 -23.12 17.53 22.14
C ILE A 75 -22.32 16.51 21.35
N ASP A 76 -22.18 15.28 21.87
CA ASP A 76 -21.47 14.19 21.20
C ASP A 76 -22.09 13.85 19.85
N LYS A 77 -23.43 13.92 19.73
CA LYS A 77 -24.12 13.77 18.45
C LYS A 77 -23.74 14.87 17.46
N ILE A 78 -23.76 16.14 17.88
CA ILE A 78 -23.38 17.28 17.01
C ILE A 78 -21.92 17.15 16.57
N LEU A 79 -21.03 16.78 17.50
CA LEU A 79 -19.61 16.53 17.19
C LEU A 79 -19.45 15.36 16.24
N THR A 80 -20.18 14.27 16.45
CA THR A 80 -20.17 13.08 15.60
C THR A 80 -20.59 13.41 14.17
N ASP A 81 -21.71 14.11 14.00
CA ASP A 81 -22.21 14.52 12.68
C ASP A 81 -21.18 15.41 11.96
N GLN A 82 -20.58 16.36 12.68
CA GLN A 82 -19.58 17.26 12.11
C GLN A 82 -18.26 16.55 11.77
N VAL A 83 -17.80 15.64 12.62
CA VAL A 83 -16.57 14.87 12.39
C VAL A 83 -16.77 13.87 11.26
N ASN A 84 -17.92 13.21 11.16
CA ASN A 84 -18.27 12.37 10.01
C ASN A 84 -18.21 13.16 8.70
N ALA A 85 -18.77 14.37 8.66
CA ALA A 85 -18.70 15.23 7.47
C ALA A 85 -17.25 15.60 7.10
N ILE A 86 -16.36 15.80 8.08
CA ILE A 86 -14.94 16.09 7.83
C ILE A 86 -14.20 14.84 7.36
N LEU A 87 -14.39 13.70 8.04
CA LEU A 87 -13.70 12.45 7.75
C LEU A 87 -14.11 11.85 6.40
N HIS A 88 -15.35 12.09 5.97
CA HIS A 88 -15.89 11.59 4.70
C HIS A 88 -15.77 12.58 3.54
N ASP A 89 -15.13 13.75 3.73
CA ASP A 89 -14.75 14.63 2.60
C ASP A 89 -13.70 13.92 1.72
N GLU A 90 -13.93 13.88 0.41
CA GLU A 90 -13.08 13.16 -0.55
C GLU A 90 -11.61 13.57 -0.46
N ARG A 91 -11.32 14.85 -0.19
CA ARG A 91 -9.93 15.35 -0.09
C ARG A 91 -9.26 14.87 1.18
N PHE A 92 -10.01 14.82 2.29
CA PHE A 92 -9.51 14.30 3.55
C PHE A 92 -9.29 12.79 3.45
N GLN A 93 -10.24 12.04 2.91
CA GLN A 93 -10.10 10.60 2.71
C GLN A 93 -8.93 10.25 1.78
N ALA A 94 -8.73 11.00 0.69
CA ALA A 94 -7.59 10.78 -0.19
C ALA A 94 -6.26 10.98 0.56
N LEU A 95 -6.14 12.07 1.34
CA LEU A 95 -4.95 12.34 2.14
C LEU A 95 -4.74 11.27 3.21
N GLU A 96 -5.80 10.93 3.97
CA GLU A 96 -5.73 9.93 5.04
C GLU A 96 -5.40 8.54 4.48
N GLY A 97 -5.99 8.15 3.34
CA GLY A 97 -5.74 6.88 2.66
C GLY A 97 -4.28 6.74 2.22
N SER A 98 -3.71 7.79 1.62
CA SER A 98 -2.30 7.85 1.25
C SER A 98 -1.37 7.70 2.45
N TRP A 99 -1.58 8.51 3.51
CA TRP A 99 -0.72 8.49 4.68
C TRP A 99 -0.87 7.22 5.51
N ARG A 100 -2.06 6.62 5.57
CA ARG A 100 -2.25 5.32 6.23
C ARG A 100 -1.66 4.17 5.42
N GLY A 101 -1.79 4.18 4.10
CA GLY A 101 -1.09 3.21 3.25
C GLY A 101 0.43 3.29 3.42
N LEU A 102 0.99 4.51 3.45
CA LEU A 102 2.40 4.73 3.74
C LEU A 102 2.79 4.27 5.15
N ARG A 103 1.95 4.56 6.16
CA ARG A 103 2.13 4.07 7.54
C ARG A 103 2.21 2.54 7.54
N ASP A 104 1.27 1.86 6.90
CA ASP A 104 1.24 0.40 6.84
C ASP A 104 2.53 -0.14 6.18
N MET A 105 2.99 0.51 5.11
CA MET A 105 4.25 0.15 4.45
C MET A 105 5.47 0.33 5.37
N VAL A 106 5.55 1.45 6.09
CA VAL A 106 6.68 1.78 6.98
C VAL A 106 6.73 0.83 8.18
N PHE A 107 5.60 0.63 8.86
CA PHE A 107 5.54 -0.20 10.07
C PHE A 107 5.49 -1.70 9.75
N GLY A 108 5.04 -2.09 8.56
CA GLY A 108 5.04 -3.47 8.11
C GLY A 108 6.37 -3.93 7.47
N THR A 109 7.32 -3.02 7.27
CA THR A 109 8.62 -3.33 6.65
C THR A 109 9.73 -3.38 7.69
N GLU A 110 10.51 -4.47 7.68
CA GLU A 110 11.71 -4.65 8.51
C GLU A 110 12.89 -3.80 7.96
N THR A 111 12.83 -2.49 8.21
CA THR A 111 13.91 -1.57 7.78
C THR A 111 15.21 -1.82 8.55
N GLY A 112 16.34 -1.58 7.89
CA GLY A 112 17.67 -1.77 8.48
C GLY A 112 18.78 -1.32 7.52
N PRO A 113 20.04 -1.73 7.77
CA PRO A 113 21.16 -1.32 6.93
C PRO A 113 21.01 -1.75 5.45
N LYS A 114 20.34 -2.88 5.21
CA LYS A 114 20.14 -3.48 3.88
C LYS A 114 18.80 -3.11 3.22
N LEU A 115 17.81 -2.66 4.00
CA LEU A 115 16.46 -2.33 3.51
C LEU A 115 16.11 -0.92 3.95
N LYS A 116 16.05 -0.01 2.97
CA LYS A 116 15.76 1.41 3.19
C LYS A 116 14.50 1.80 2.43
N LEU A 117 13.66 2.62 3.05
CA LEU A 117 12.54 3.28 2.40
C LEU A 117 12.88 4.76 2.21
N ARG A 118 12.64 5.29 1.02
CA ARG A 118 12.82 6.71 0.71
C ARG A 118 11.52 7.26 0.16
N LEU A 119 11.09 8.41 0.71
CA LEU A 119 9.85 9.07 0.33
C LEU A 119 10.16 10.26 -0.58
N LEU A 120 9.49 10.32 -1.72
CA LEU A 120 9.44 11.48 -2.59
C LEU A 120 7.99 11.96 -2.64
N ASN A 121 7.72 13.13 -2.05
CA ASN A 121 6.40 13.76 -2.15
C ASN A 121 6.31 14.52 -3.48
N VAL A 122 5.47 14.02 -4.38
CA VAL A 122 5.20 14.62 -5.69
C VAL A 122 3.78 14.28 -6.08
N THR A 123 3.07 15.20 -6.74
CA THR A 123 1.74 14.92 -7.27
C THR A 123 1.83 14.29 -8.66
N LYS A 124 0.79 13.52 -9.05
CA LYS A 124 0.71 12.92 -10.39
C LYS A 124 0.86 13.95 -11.52
N LYS A 125 0.32 15.16 -11.33
CA LYS A 125 0.39 16.27 -12.31
C LYS A 125 1.80 16.85 -12.43
N GLU A 126 2.50 17.01 -11.31
CA GLU A 126 3.90 17.48 -11.32
C GLU A 126 4.82 16.46 -11.98
N LEU A 127 4.60 15.17 -11.72
CA LEU A 127 5.36 14.09 -12.32
C LEU A 127 5.19 14.05 -13.85
N LEU A 128 3.96 14.21 -14.33
CA LEU A 128 3.69 14.33 -15.77
C LEU A 128 4.38 15.55 -16.36
N LYS A 129 4.27 16.72 -15.71
CA LYS A 129 4.89 17.96 -16.17
C LYS A 129 6.42 17.87 -16.26
N ASP A 130 7.06 17.24 -15.28
CA ASP A 130 8.52 17.00 -15.29
C ASP A 130 8.91 16.12 -16.49
N LEU A 131 8.21 15.00 -16.67
CA LEU A 131 8.52 14.05 -17.72
C LEU A 131 8.16 14.55 -19.13
N GLU A 132 7.14 15.40 -19.28
CA GLU A 132 6.78 16.05 -20.56
C GLU A 132 7.67 17.24 -20.91
N GLY A 133 8.15 17.98 -19.90
CA GLY A 133 9.06 19.11 -20.10
C GLY A 133 10.46 18.69 -20.53
N ALA A 134 10.86 17.45 -20.21
CA ALA A 134 12.13 16.88 -20.63
C ALA A 134 12.11 16.50 -22.12
N VAL A 135 13.20 16.81 -22.84
CA VAL A 135 13.39 16.44 -24.26
C VAL A 135 13.39 14.91 -24.41
N ASP A 136 14.02 14.23 -23.47
CA ASP A 136 13.99 12.77 -23.33
C ASP A 136 13.95 12.40 -21.84
N HIS A 137 13.57 11.17 -21.53
CA HIS A 137 13.35 10.66 -20.17
C HIS A 137 14.57 10.79 -19.27
N ASP A 138 15.78 10.72 -19.82
CA ASP A 138 17.06 10.83 -19.10
C ASP A 138 17.35 12.26 -18.58
N MET A 139 16.69 13.28 -19.13
CA MET A 139 16.83 14.68 -18.70
C MET A 139 15.78 15.09 -17.65
N SER A 140 14.91 14.18 -17.21
CA SER A 140 13.89 14.46 -16.20
C SER A 140 14.46 14.52 -14.78
N MET A 141 13.83 15.27 -13.89
CA MET A 141 14.22 15.31 -12.47
C MET A 141 14.00 13.95 -11.80
N LEU A 142 12.96 13.21 -12.21
CA LEU A 142 12.74 11.85 -11.73
C LEU A 142 13.92 10.93 -12.09
N PHE A 143 14.37 10.96 -13.34
CA PHE A 143 15.50 10.15 -13.79
C PHE A 143 16.79 10.52 -13.05
N LYS A 144 17.07 11.82 -12.88
CA LYS A 144 18.20 12.27 -12.08
C LYS A 144 18.21 11.68 -10.67
N LYS A 145 17.05 11.68 -9.99
CA LYS A 145 16.91 11.15 -8.63
C LYS A 145 17.03 9.63 -8.53
N ILE A 146 16.48 8.90 -9.49
CA ILE A 146 16.43 7.43 -9.45
C ILE A 146 17.71 6.83 -10.05
N TYR A 147 18.09 7.30 -11.24
CA TYR A 147 19.21 6.78 -11.99
C TYR A 147 20.50 7.50 -11.61
N GLU A 148 20.64 8.82 -11.87
CA GLU A 148 21.94 9.49 -11.77
C GLU A 148 22.49 9.52 -10.34
N GLU A 149 21.71 10.00 -9.37
CA GLU A 149 22.13 10.18 -7.97
C GLU A 149 22.48 8.85 -7.28
N GLU A 150 21.94 7.72 -7.74
CA GLU A 150 22.11 6.41 -7.09
C GLU A 150 22.70 5.36 -8.04
N TYR A 151 21.91 4.78 -8.95
CA TYR A 151 22.36 3.67 -9.82
C TYR A 151 23.56 4.04 -10.72
N GLY A 152 23.57 5.26 -11.24
CA GLY A 152 24.60 5.85 -12.08
C GLY A 152 25.85 6.29 -11.31
N THR A 153 25.71 6.63 -10.02
CA THR A 153 26.78 7.20 -9.19
C THR A 153 27.63 6.13 -8.50
N PHE A 154 28.95 6.36 -8.46
CA PHE A 154 29.89 5.49 -7.75
C PHE A 154 29.63 5.56 -6.23
N GLY A 155 29.47 4.39 -5.60
CA GLY A 155 29.09 4.29 -4.18
C GLY A 155 27.60 4.52 -3.89
N GLY A 156 26.77 4.76 -4.92
CA GLY A 156 25.32 4.87 -4.77
C GLY A 156 24.62 3.55 -4.43
N HIS A 157 23.37 3.64 -4.01
CA HIS A 157 22.51 2.52 -3.64
C HIS A 157 21.33 2.39 -4.61
N PRO A 158 21.42 1.49 -5.62
CA PRO A 158 20.37 1.34 -6.62
C PRO A 158 19.00 1.04 -6.01
N TYR A 159 17.97 1.73 -6.48
CA TYR A 159 16.59 1.44 -6.08
C TYR A 159 16.13 0.13 -6.69
N SER A 160 15.56 -0.76 -5.86
CA SER A 160 15.06 -2.06 -6.34
C SER A 160 13.68 -1.96 -7.01
N LEU A 161 12.85 -1.02 -6.55
CA LEU A 161 11.56 -0.67 -7.13
C LEU A 161 11.17 0.73 -6.65
N PHE A 162 10.12 1.29 -7.22
CA PHE A 162 9.43 2.45 -6.65
C PHE A 162 7.92 2.26 -6.72
N ILE A 163 7.25 2.69 -5.65
CA ILE A 163 5.80 2.56 -5.47
C ILE A 163 5.18 3.94 -5.68
N GLY A 164 4.27 4.04 -6.65
CA GLY A 164 3.47 5.22 -6.89
C GLY A 164 2.13 5.09 -6.20
N ASP A 165 1.84 5.99 -5.26
CA ASP A 165 0.50 6.11 -4.69
C ASP A 165 -0.45 6.86 -5.63
N TYR A 166 -0.67 6.26 -6.79
CA TYR A 166 -1.53 6.80 -7.84
C TYR A 166 -2.47 5.74 -8.36
N TYR A 167 -3.63 6.22 -8.83
CA TYR A 167 -4.60 5.43 -9.57
C TYR A 167 -4.52 5.84 -11.04
N PHE A 168 -4.30 4.86 -11.92
CA PHE A 168 -4.24 5.06 -13.37
C PHE A 168 -5.54 4.62 -14.03
N GLY A 169 -6.20 5.57 -14.70
CA GLY A 169 -7.41 5.35 -15.49
C GLY A 169 -7.13 5.31 -16.99
N ARG A 170 -8.21 5.36 -17.78
CA ARG A 170 -8.13 5.36 -19.26
C ARG A 170 -7.70 6.68 -19.89
N HIS A 171 -7.54 7.74 -19.10
CA HIS A 171 -7.30 9.08 -19.62
C HIS A 171 -5.95 9.14 -20.38
N PRO A 172 -5.83 9.79 -21.55
CA PRO A 172 -4.59 9.80 -22.32
C PRO A 172 -3.36 10.29 -21.55
N GLN A 173 -3.52 11.27 -20.66
CA GLN A 173 -2.42 11.75 -19.79
C GLN A 173 -1.92 10.67 -18.81
N ASP A 174 -2.80 9.78 -18.35
CA ASP A 174 -2.40 8.67 -17.48
C ASP A 174 -1.56 7.66 -18.24
N ILE A 175 -1.95 7.34 -19.48
CA ILE A 175 -1.20 6.43 -20.33
C ILE A 175 0.15 7.03 -20.74
N ALA A 176 0.17 8.31 -21.10
CA ALA A 176 1.42 9.03 -21.40
C ALA A 176 2.37 9.06 -20.19
N LEU A 177 1.83 9.24 -18.99
CA LEU A 177 2.62 9.16 -17.76
C LEU A 177 3.19 7.75 -17.55
N LEU A 178 2.38 6.70 -17.72
CA LEU A 178 2.84 5.31 -17.58
C LEU A 178 3.96 4.98 -18.59
N GLU A 179 3.84 5.43 -19.84
CA GLU A 179 4.86 5.20 -20.87
C GLU A 179 6.20 5.89 -20.53
N ARG A 180 6.14 7.11 -19.98
CA ARG A 180 7.37 7.82 -19.57
C ARG A 180 7.97 7.20 -18.31
N LEU A 181 7.14 6.80 -17.35
CA LEU A 181 7.58 6.11 -16.14
C LEU A 181 8.20 4.75 -16.46
N SER A 182 7.66 4.00 -17.42
CA SER A 182 8.20 2.70 -17.82
C SER A 182 9.62 2.82 -18.39
N LYS A 183 9.92 3.89 -19.14
CA LYS A 183 11.26 4.17 -19.66
C LYS A 183 12.26 4.44 -18.54
N VAL A 184 11.89 5.27 -17.55
CA VAL A 184 12.73 5.53 -16.36
C VAL A 184 12.93 4.24 -15.55
N ALA A 185 11.86 3.47 -15.35
CA ALA A 185 11.89 2.19 -14.64
C ALA A 185 12.80 1.16 -15.32
N ALA A 186 12.71 1.04 -16.65
CA ALA A 186 13.52 0.15 -17.45
C ALA A 186 15.01 0.54 -17.41
N ALA A 187 15.32 1.84 -17.56
CA ALA A 187 16.68 2.33 -17.51
C ALA A 187 17.36 2.11 -16.14
N ALA A 188 16.62 2.32 -15.05
CA ALA A 188 17.12 2.09 -13.68
C ALA A 188 17.05 0.63 -13.23
N HIS A 189 16.47 -0.26 -14.05
CA HIS A 189 16.09 -1.61 -13.66
C HIS A 189 15.31 -1.64 -12.33
N ALA A 190 14.37 -0.72 -12.15
CA ALA A 190 13.58 -0.58 -10.94
C ALA A 190 12.10 -0.58 -11.32
N PRO A 191 11.37 -1.70 -11.17
CA PRO A 191 9.96 -1.75 -11.53
C PRO A 191 9.12 -0.70 -10.80
N PHE A 192 8.18 -0.10 -11.51
CA PHE A 192 7.18 0.82 -11.01
C PHE A 192 5.89 0.06 -10.65
N ILE A 193 5.40 0.25 -9.43
CA ILE A 193 4.17 -0.38 -8.95
C ILE A 193 3.18 0.71 -8.56
N ALA A 194 1.97 0.65 -9.10
CA ALA A 194 0.88 1.57 -8.76
C ALA A 194 -0.47 0.85 -8.79
N ALA A 195 -1.59 1.58 -8.65
CA ALA A 195 -2.92 1.00 -8.73
C ALA A 195 -3.62 1.33 -10.05
N ALA A 196 -4.46 0.40 -10.51
CA ALA A 196 -5.45 0.67 -11.55
C ALA A 196 -6.67 1.38 -10.94
N ALA A 197 -7.21 2.38 -11.62
CA ALA A 197 -8.48 3.00 -11.26
C ALA A 197 -9.66 2.17 -11.83
N PRO A 198 -10.86 2.21 -11.21
CA PRO A 198 -12.07 1.60 -11.79
C PRO A 198 -12.35 2.11 -13.21
N SER A 199 -12.04 3.38 -13.46
CA SER A 199 -12.24 4.04 -14.75
C SER A 199 -11.42 3.44 -15.90
N LEU A 200 -10.36 2.65 -15.61
CA LEU A 200 -9.62 1.89 -16.62
C LEU A 200 -10.46 0.72 -17.18
N PHE A 201 -11.41 0.21 -16.40
CA PHE A 201 -12.32 -0.88 -16.77
C PHE A 201 -13.70 -0.39 -17.20
N ASP A 202 -13.83 0.90 -17.54
CA ASP A 202 -15.11 1.53 -17.82
C ASP A 202 -16.13 1.47 -16.66
N MET A 203 -15.63 1.48 -15.43
CA MET A 203 -16.42 1.43 -14.19
C MET A 203 -16.27 2.71 -13.37
N GLN A 204 -17.27 3.00 -12.55
CA GLN A 204 -17.15 4.05 -11.53
C GLN A 204 -16.50 3.51 -10.25
N GLU A 205 -16.81 2.26 -9.90
CA GLU A 205 -16.33 1.60 -8.69
C GLU A 205 -15.96 0.14 -8.97
N PHE A 206 -15.06 -0.43 -8.15
CA PHE A 206 -14.71 -1.85 -8.27
C PHE A 206 -15.82 -2.80 -7.80
N THR A 207 -16.86 -2.30 -7.14
CA THR A 207 -18.07 -3.07 -6.80
C THR A 207 -18.78 -3.60 -8.06
N GLU A 208 -18.60 -2.94 -9.21
CA GLU A 208 -19.15 -3.30 -10.52
C GLU A 208 -18.31 -4.37 -11.25
N LEU A 209 -17.16 -4.79 -10.72
CA LEU A 209 -16.23 -5.71 -11.38
C LEU A 209 -16.86 -7.07 -11.72
N GLY A 210 -17.91 -7.47 -10.99
CA GLY A 210 -18.67 -8.70 -11.25
C GLY A 210 -19.62 -8.61 -12.45
N VAL A 211 -19.97 -7.41 -12.91
CA VAL A 211 -21.04 -7.15 -13.89
C VAL A 211 -20.64 -7.56 -15.32
N PRO A 212 -19.50 -7.13 -15.88
CA PRO A 212 -19.18 -7.45 -17.27
C PRO A 212 -18.82 -8.91 -17.42
N ARG A 213 -19.50 -9.67 -18.30
CA ARG A 213 -19.22 -11.11 -18.49
C ARG A 213 -17.77 -11.41 -18.92
N ASP A 214 -17.14 -10.48 -19.63
CA ASP A 214 -15.81 -10.59 -20.23
C ASP A 214 -15.14 -9.22 -20.18
N LEU A 215 -14.10 -9.08 -19.36
CA LEU A 215 -13.32 -7.87 -19.16
C LEU A 215 -12.41 -7.59 -20.36
N SER A 216 -12.02 -8.61 -21.12
CA SER A 216 -11.09 -8.41 -22.25
C SER A 216 -11.70 -7.52 -23.34
N LYS A 217 -13.01 -7.63 -23.56
CA LYS A 217 -13.77 -6.81 -24.53
C LYS A 217 -13.74 -5.32 -24.25
N ILE A 218 -13.65 -4.92 -22.98
CA ILE A 218 -13.55 -3.51 -22.58
C ILE A 218 -12.29 -2.89 -23.18
N PHE A 219 -11.20 -3.67 -23.18
CA PHE A 219 -9.90 -3.28 -23.71
C PHE A 219 -9.75 -3.45 -25.22
N GLU A 220 -10.78 -3.89 -25.95
CA GLU A 220 -10.78 -3.97 -27.42
C GLU A 220 -11.33 -2.70 -28.09
N SER A 221 -11.98 -1.82 -27.31
CA SER A 221 -12.56 -0.57 -27.81
C SER A 221 -11.52 0.37 -28.45
N ALA A 222 -11.94 1.23 -29.38
CA ALA A 222 -11.05 2.19 -30.02
C ALA A 222 -10.42 3.18 -29.02
N GLU A 223 -11.13 3.51 -27.95
CA GLU A 223 -10.65 4.39 -26.87
C GLU A 223 -9.42 3.83 -26.15
N MET A 224 -9.32 2.50 -26.05
CA MET A 224 -8.20 1.80 -25.38
C MET A 224 -6.98 1.57 -26.30
N THR A 225 -6.90 2.24 -27.46
CA THR A 225 -5.79 2.06 -28.41
C THR A 225 -4.44 2.45 -27.80
N SER A 226 -4.39 3.57 -27.07
CA SER A 226 -3.16 4.01 -26.38
C SER A 226 -2.73 3.03 -25.30
N TRP A 227 -3.68 2.50 -24.52
CA TRP A 227 -3.42 1.47 -23.52
C TRP A 227 -2.88 0.18 -24.14
N ARG A 228 -3.49 -0.31 -25.22
CA ARG A 228 -2.98 -1.49 -25.94
C ARG A 228 -1.57 -1.25 -26.50
N GLY A 229 -1.34 -0.11 -27.13
CA GLY A 229 -0.02 0.27 -27.64
C GLY A 229 1.04 0.32 -26.54
N PHE A 230 0.68 0.84 -25.35
CA PHE A 230 1.56 0.83 -24.19
C PHE A 230 1.88 -0.60 -23.73
N ARG A 231 0.88 -1.48 -23.62
CA ARG A 231 1.08 -2.89 -23.23
C ARG A 231 1.95 -3.67 -24.22
N ASP A 232 1.92 -3.31 -25.50
CA ASP A 232 2.75 -3.95 -26.54
C ASP A 232 4.22 -3.48 -26.51
N SER A 233 4.53 -2.38 -25.80
CA SER A 233 5.90 -1.88 -25.64
C SER A 233 6.74 -2.78 -24.73
N GLU A 234 8.06 -2.83 -24.93
CA GLU A 234 8.95 -3.66 -24.09
C GLU A 234 9.15 -3.10 -22.69
N ASP A 235 9.19 -1.77 -22.55
CA ASP A 235 9.40 -1.10 -21.27
C ASP A 235 8.23 -1.31 -20.30
N SER A 236 7.03 -1.57 -20.82
CA SER A 236 5.84 -1.88 -20.01
C SER A 236 6.03 -3.09 -19.08
N ARG A 237 7.05 -3.93 -19.32
CA ARG A 237 7.44 -5.03 -18.42
C ARG A 237 7.84 -4.56 -17.02
N TYR A 238 8.31 -3.32 -16.91
CA TYR A 238 8.70 -2.71 -15.65
C TYR A 238 7.55 -2.00 -14.94
N VAL A 239 6.31 -2.10 -15.42
CA VAL A 239 5.13 -1.50 -14.77
C VAL A 239 4.17 -2.57 -14.31
N ALA A 240 3.75 -2.51 -13.05
CA ALA A 240 2.71 -3.37 -12.50
C ALA A 240 1.58 -2.52 -11.91
N LEU A 241 0.34 -2.87 -12.26
CA LEU A 241 -0.85 -2.22 -11.72
C LEU A 241 -1.64 -3.19 -10.84
N VAL A 242 -1.90 -2.76 -9.60
CA VAL A 242 -2.56 -3.55 -8.57
C VAL A 242 -4.01 -3.08 -8.40
N LEU A 243 -4.91 -4.01 -8.10
CA LEU A 243 -6.30 -3.71 -7.74
C LEU A 243 -6.89 -4.80 -6.83
N PRO A 244 -8.03 -4.56 -6.16
CA PRO A 244 -8.65 -3.25 -5.91
C PRO A 244 -8.00 -2.57 -4.70
N ARG A 245 -8.59 -1.50 -4.17
CA ARG A 245 -8.14 -0.88 -2.90
C ARG A 245 -8.43 -1.80 -1.71
N TYR A 246 -7.76 -1.52 -0.59
CA TYR A 246 -7.95 -2.24 0.67
C TYR A 246 -8.37 -1.29 1.79
N ALA A 247 -9.10 -1.80 2.79
CA ALA A 247 -9.55 -1.02 3.94
C ALA A 247 -8.37 -0.70 4.86
N ALA A 248 -8.03 0.57 4.99
CA ALA A 248 -6.84 1.04 5.71
C ALA A 248 -7.02 1.05 7.23
N ARG A 249 -8.26 1.18 7.71
CA ARG A 249 -8.58 1.18 9.15
C ARG A 249 -9.98 0.68 9.42
N LEU A 250 -10.19 0.15 10.62
CA LEU A 250 -11.53 -0.10 11.13
C LEU A 250 -12.26 1.24 11.35
N PRO A 251 -13.57 1.31 11.06
CA PRO A 251 -14.39 2.45 11.43
C PRO A 251 -14.35 2.69 12.94
N TYR A 252 -14.36 3.96 13.34
CA TYR A 252 -14.43 4.34 14.75
C TYR A 252 -15.83 4.07 15.31
N GLY A 253 -15.87 3.63 16.55
CA GLY A 253 -17.12 3.31 17.24
C GLY A 253 -16.85 2.57 18.53
N ALA A 254 -17.80 2.62 19.47
CA ALA A 254 -17.63 2.06 20.81
C ALA A 254 -17.36 0.54 20.80
N LYS A 255 -17.84 -0.17 19.76
CA LYS A 255 -17.68 -1.62 19.60
C LYS A 255 -16.45 -2.04 18.80
N THR A 256 -15.88 -1.13 18.03
CA THR A 256 -14.82 -1.41 17.07
C THR A 256 -13.51 -0.76 17.50
N ASN A 257 -13.44 0.57 17.38
CA ASN A 257 -12.28 1.37 17.73
C ASN A 257 -12.75 2.62 18.49
N PRO A 258 -12.83 2.56 19.84
CA PRO A 258 -13.38 3.63 20.65
C PRO A 258 -12.43 4.83 20.70
N VAL A 259 -13.01 6.03 20.80
CA VAL A 259 -12.28 7.29 21.00
C VAL A 259 -12.44 7.71 22.46
N GLU A 260 -11.34 8.09 23.12
CA GLU A 260 -11.37 8.43 24.56
C GLU A 260 -12.03 9.80 24.85
N SER A 261 -11.99 10.72 23.90
CA SER A 261 -12.38 12.12 24.14
C SER A 261 -13.90 12.37 24.17
N PHE A 262 -14.67 11.65 23.35
CA PHE A 262 -16.13 11.75 23.28
C PHE A 262 -16.72 10.49 22.65
N ALA A 263 -18.03 10.27 22.79
CA ALA A 263 -18.70 9.09 22.24
C ALA A 263 -18.90 9.23 20.72
N PHE A 264 -17.81 9.04 19.97
CA PHE A 264 -17.80 9.10 18.51
C PHE A 264 -18.26 7.77 17.89
N GLU A 265 -19.25 7.84 17.00
CA GLU A 265 -19.69 6.73 16.16
C GLU A 265 -19.57 7.14 14.69
N GLU A 266 -18.66 6.47 13.96
CA GLU A 266 -18.48 6.76 12.55
C GLU A 266 -19.65 6.20 11.75
N ASP A 267 -20.22 7.01 10.85
CA ASP A 267 -21.39 6.64 10.07
C ASP A 267 -21.03 5.67 8.93
N VAL A 268 -20.71 4.42 9.27
CA VAL A 268 -20.33 3.37 8.32
C VAL A 268 -21.23 2.15 8.46
N THR A 269 -22.24 2.06 7.58
CA THR A 269 -23.29 1.03 7.63
C THR A 269 -22.98 -0.25 6.85
N GLY A 270 -21.81 -0.35 6.21
CA GLY A 270 -21.45 -1.49 5.36
C GLY A 270 -21.99 -1.44 3.93
N LYS A 271 -23.10 -0.73 3.71
CA LYS A 271 -23.73 -0.55 2.39
C LYS A 271 -23.00 0.47 1.54
N ASP A 272 -22.77 1.66 2.10
CA ASP A 272 -22.07 2.73 1.41
C ASP A 272 -20.57 2.43 1.38
N HIS A 273 -20.05 2.25 0.17
CA HIS A 273 -18.66 1.92 -0.04
C HIS A 273 -17.74 3.11 0.12
N GLY A 274 -18.20 4.32 -0.23
CA GLY A 274 -17.41 5.55 -0.20
C GLY A 274 -17.05 6.01 1.21
N LYS A 275 -17.82 5.60 2.23
CA LYS A 275 -17.54 5.97 3.63
C LYS A 275 -16.40 5.18 4.28
N TYR A 276 -16.00 4.06 3.69
CA TYR A 276 -14.82 3.33 4.15
C TYR A 276 -13.54 4.03 3.69
N LEU A 277 -12.52 4.02 4.54
CA LEU A 277 -11.21 4.53 4.17
C LEU A 277 -10.43 3.49 3.36
N TRP A 278 -10.40 3.69 2.05
CA TRP A 278 -9.68 2.84 1.10
C TRP A 278 -8.26 3.36 0.83
N ALA A 279 -7.27 2.51 1.04
CA ALA A 279 -5.87 2.77 0.69
C ALA A 279 -5.42 1.95 -0.53
N ASN A 280 -4.34 2.42 -1.14
CA ASN A 280 -3.78 1.87 -2.35
C ASN A 280 -3.11 0.50 -2.12
N ALA A 281 -3.58 -0.53 -2.82
CA ALA A 281 -3.04 -1.88 -2.69
C ALA A 281 -1.59 -2.05 -3.20
N ALA A 282 -1.03 -1.06 -3.91
CA ALA A 282 0.39 -1.05 -4.24
C ALA A 282 1.28 -1.13 -2.99
N TYR A 283 0.85 -0.55 -1.85
CA TYR A 283 1.54 -0.70 -0.57
C TYR A 283 1.54 -2.14 -0.07
N GLN A 284 0.43 -2.88 -0.23
CA GLN A 284 0.35 -4.28 0.18
C GLN A 284 1.26 -5.18 -0.64
N LEU A 285 1.37 -4.93 -1.96
CA LEU A 285 2.34 -5.64 -2.80
C LEU A 285 3.78 -5.25 -2.41
N GLY A 286 4.02 -3.97 -2.12
CA GLY A 286 5.28 -3.47 -1.56
C GLY A 286 5.70 -4.23 -0.29
N LEU A 287 4.75 -4.43 0.63
CA LEU A 287 4.96 -5.19 1.87
C LEU A 287 5.31 -6.66 1.62
N ARG A 288 4.82 -7.28 0.54
CA ARG A 288 5.25 -8.65 0.16
C ARG A 288 6.65 -8.65 -0.42
N ILE A 289 7.00 -7.65 -1.20
CA ILE A 289 8.34 -7.52 -1.78
C ILE A 289 9.40 -7.27 -0.68
N THR A 290 9.12 -6.40 0.29
CA THR A 290 10.05 -6.12 1.40
C THR A 290 10.17 -7.31 2.35
N ASP A 291 9.08 -8.01 2.64
CA ASP A 291 9.09 -9.25 3.43
C ASP A 291 9.90 -10.37 2.75
N ALA A 292 9.73 -10.55 1.43
CA ALA A 292 10.52 -11.49 0.66
C ALA A 292 12.02 -11.18 0.75
N PHE A 293 12.39 -9.89 0.62
CA PHE A 293 13.78 -9.46 0.77
C PHE A 293 14.31 -9.68 2.19
N ALA A 294 13.53 -9.39 3.23
CA ALA A 294 13.94 -9.61 4.61
C ALA A 294 14.23 -11.10 4.90
N LYS A 295 13.37 -12.00 4.40
CA LYS A 295 13.47 -13.46 4.62
C LYS A 295 14.51 -14.16 3.75
N HIS A 296 14.66 -13.72 2.49
CA HIS A 296 15.41 -14.44 1.47
C HIS A 296 16.54 -13.63 0.82
N SER A 297 16.66 -12.33 1.12
CA SER A 297 17.55 -11.37 0.43
C SER A 297 17.23 -11.19 -1.07
N TRP A 298 16.08 -11.69 -1.51
CA TRP A 298 15.56 -11.62 -2.87
C TRP A 298 14.07 -11.30 -2.88
N THR A 299 13.59 -10.68 -3.95
CA THR A 299 12.26 -10.07 -4.05
C THR A 299 11.28 -10.92 -4.89
N THR A 300 11.52 -12.22 -5.03
CA THR A 300 10.80 -13.09 -5.96
C THR A 300 9.61 -13.83 -5.33
N ALA A 301 9.63 -14.06 -4.02
CA ALA A 301 8.61 -14.79 -3.27
C ALA A 301 7.46 -13.86 -2.84
N ILE A 302 6.66 -13.41 -3.81
CA ILE A 302 5.63 -12.37 -3.61
C ILE A 302 4.22 -12.79 -4.04
N ARG A 303 4.03 -14.06 -4.41
CA ARG A 303 2.76 -14.56 -4.97
C ARG A 303 2.42 -15.97 -4.50
N GLY A 304 1.15 -16.32 -4.57
CA GLY A 304 0.58 -17.54 -4.03
C GLY A 304 0.47 -17.50 -2.50
N VAL A 305 -0.47 -18.27 -1.96
CA VAL A 305 -0.72 -18.33 -0.50
C VAL A 305 0.52 -18.84 0.24
N GLU A 306 1.18 -19.86 -0.30
CA GLU A 306 2.39 -20.45 0.28
C GLU A 306 3.67 -19.78 -0.25
N GLY A 307 3.60 -19.07 -1.38
CA GLY A 307 4.76 -18.42 -2.03
C GLY A 307 5.04 -16.98 -1.64
N GLY A 308 4.57 -16.57 -0.47
CA GLY A 308 4.82 -15.23 0.08
C GLY A 308 3.87 -14.15 -0.43
N GLY A 309 2.82 -14.50 -1.17
CA GLY A 309 1.78 -13.57 -1.61
C GLY A 309 0.66 -13.34 -0.60
N LYS A 310 0.62 -14.09 0.51
CA LYS A 310 -0.44 -14.00 1.52
C LYS A 310 -0.36 -12.69 2.32
N ILE A 311 -1.50 -12.05 2.51
CA ILE A 311 -1.75 -10.89 3.37
C ILE A 311 -2.54 -11.33 4.59
N THR A 312 -2.07 -10.95 5.77
CA THR A 312 -2.65 -11.29 7.07
C THR A 312 -2.99 -10.03 7.84
N GLY A 313 -4.04 -10.09 8.67
CA GLY A 313 -4.42 -8.96 9.53
C GLY A 313 -4.98 -7.77 8.74
N MET A 314 -5.70 -8.01 7.65
CA MET A 314 -6.41 -6.94 6.97
C MET A 314 -7.57 -6.43 7.83
N THR A 315 -7.91 -5.16 7.69
CA THR A 315 -9.08 -4.57 8.33
C THR A 315 -10.35 -5.30 7.89
N ALA A 316 -11.02 -5.96 8.83
CA ALA A 316 -12.26 -6.67 8.57
C ALA A 316 -13.37 -6.17 9.53
N HIS A 317 -14.30 -5.38 9.00
CA HIS A 317 -15.38 -4.77 9.78
C HIS A 317 -16.62 -5.66 9.79
N ALA A 318 -17.01 -6.14 10.97
CA ALA A 318 -18.26 -6.88 11.16
C ALA A 318 -19.41 -5.90 11.41
N PHE A 319 -20.45 -5.95 10.57
CA PHE A 319 -21.62 -5.08 10.66
C PHE A 319 -22.90 -5.90 10.68
N LYS A 320 -23.98 -5.31 11.23
CA LYS A 320 -25.31 -5.93 11.20
C LYS A 320 -26.02 -5.57 9.91
N THR A 321 -26.55 -6.58 9.23
CA THR A 321 -27.39 -6.45 8.04
C THR A 321 -28.82 -6.07 8.44
N ASP A 322 -29.63 -5.64 7.46
CA ASP A 322 -31.05 -5.32 7.68
C ASP A 322 -31.87 -6.53 8.16
N GLU A 323 -31.42 -7.74 7.80
CA GLU A 323 -32.04 -9.01 8.20
C GLU A 323 -31.65 -9.42 9.63
N GLY A 324 -30.75 -8.67 10.28
CA GLY A 324 -30.29 -8.90 11.65
C GLY A 324 -29.04 -9.77 11.76
N ASP A 325 -28.60 -10.38 10.66
CA ASP A 325 -27.38 -11.19 10.60
C ASP A 325 -26.11 -10.32 10.68
N VAL A 326 -25.06 -10.87 11.29
CA VAL A 326 -23.73 -10.24 11.32
C VAL A 326 -22.95 -10.69 10.09
N ALA A 327 -22.63 -9.74 9.22
CA ALA A 327 -21.83 -9.97 8.03
C ALA A 327 -20.46 -9.29 8.16
N LEU A 328 -19.44 -9.91 7.58
CA LEU A 328 -18.12 -9.32 7.47
C LEU A 328 -18.02 -8.52 6.18
N LYS A 329 -17.72 -7.21 6.27
CA LYS A 329 -17.38 -6.43 5.10
C LYS A 329 -16.07 -6.95 4.52
N CYS A 330 -16.03 -7.10 3.19
CA CYS A 330 -14.82 -7.48 2.48
C CYS A 330 -13.68 -6.48 2.79
N PRO A 331 -12.50 -6.95 3.25
CA PRO A 331 -11.32 -6.11 3.45
C PRO A 331 -10.78 -5.43 2.19
N THR A 332 -11.11 -5.96 1.02
CA THR A 332 -10.92 -5.33 -0.30
C THR A 332 -12.25 -4.81 -0.82
N GLU A 333 -12.21 -3.88 -1.78
CA GLU A 333 -13.44 -3.25 -2.29
C GLU A 333 -14.49 -4.24 -2.82
N VAL A 334 -14.00 -5.31 -3.45
CA VAL A 334 -14.82 -6.34 -4.08
C VAL A 334 -14.23 -7.72 -3.83
N PHE A 335 -15.09 -8.73 -3.83
CA PHE A 335 -14.69 -10.14 -3.86
C PHE A 335 -14.34 -10.54 -5.29
N ILE A 336 -13.14 -11.07 -5.48
CA ILE A 336 -12.65 -11.56 -6.78
C ILE A 336 -12.69 -13.09 -6.75
N THR A 337 -13.35 -13.69 -7.73
CA THR A 337 -13.35 -15.15 -7.92
C THR A 337 -12.12 -15.59 -8.71
N ASP A 338 -11.73 -16.85 -8.60
CA ASP A 338 -10.56 -17.40 -9.32
C ASP A 338 -10.61 -17.15 -10.83
N ARG A 339 -11.81 -17.26 -11.43
CA ARG A 339 -12.00 -16.95 -12.85
C ARG A 339 -11.68 -15.48 -13.17
N ARG A 340 -12.10 -14.55 -12.29
CA ARG A 340 -11.84 -13.12 -12.47
C ARG A 340 -10.39 -12.77 -12.18
N GLU A 341 -9.78 -13.41 -11.19
CA GLU A 341 -8.35 -13.28 -10.93
C GLU A 341 -7.55 -13.66 -12.18
N LYS A 342 -7.83 -14.83 -12.78
CA LYS A 342 -7.17 -15.28 -14.01
C LYS A 342 -7.36 -14.30 -15.17
N GLU A 343 -8.57 -13.80 -15.36
CA GLU A 343 -8.86 -12.84 -16.42
C GLU A 343 -8.11 -11.50 -16.23
N LEU A 344 -8.06 -10.99 -15.00
CA LEU A 344 -7.28 -9.80 -14.67
C LEU A 344 -5.78 -10.03 -14.86
N ASN A 345 -5.30 -11.20 -14.47
CA ASN A 345 -3.92 -11.65 -14.64
C ASN A 345 -3.54 -11.70 -16.13
N ASP A 346 -4.35 -12.34 -16.97
CA ASP A 346 -4.16 -12.37 -18.44
C ASP A 346 -4.21 -10.96 -19.07
N LEU A 347 -4.93 -10.02 -18.44
CA LEU A 347 -4.98 -8.61 -18.84
C LEU A 347 -3.83 -7.74 -18.28
N GLY A 348 -2.88 -8.34 -17.56
CA GLY A 348 -1.67 -7.65 -17.07
C GLY A 348 -1.87 -6.90 -15.75
N PHE A 349 -2.83 -7.34 -14.93
CA PHE A 349 -3.11 -6.76 -13.61
C PHE A 349 -2.79 -7.74 -12.48
N ILE A 350 -2.45 -7.19 -11.31
CA ILE A 350 -2.23 -7.95 -10.09
C ILE A 350 -3.42 -7.73 -9.16
N ALA A 351 -4.19 -8.78 -8.89
CA ALA A 351 -5.37 -8.70 -8.04
C ALA A 351 -5.08 -9.11 -6.59
N VAL A 352 -5.54 -8.31 -5.62
CA VAL A 352 -5.67 -8.72 -4.22
C VAL A 352 -6.95 -9.53 -4.07
N VAL A 353 -6.81 -10.82 -3.81
CA VAL A 353 -7.97 -11.72 -3.64
C VAL A 353 -8.18 -11.99 -2.16
N ASN A 354 -9.29 -11.50 -1.61
CA ASN A 354 -9.66 -11.77 -0.22
C ASN A 354 -10.16 -13.22 -0.04
N ALA A 355 -9.73 -13.86 1.04
CA ALA A 355 -10.26 -15.14 1.46
C ALA A 355 -11.59 -14.96 2.19
N LYS A 356 -12.67 -15.50 1.61
CA LYS A 356 -14.04 -15.33 2.05
C LYS A 356 -14.21 -15.57 3.55
N GLY A 357 -14.78 -14.58 4.25
CA GLY A 357 -15.09 -14.67 5.68
C GLY A 357 -13.87 -14.55 6.59
N SER A 358 -12.71 -14.13 6.07
CA SER A 358 -11.50 -13.93 6.85
C SER A 358 -10.89 -12.54 6.62
N ASP A 359 -9.97 -12.17 7.50
CA ASP A 359 -9.11 -10.99 7.44
C ASP A 359 -7.85 -11.23 6.61
N THR A 360 -7.82 -12.28 5.79
CA THR A 360 -6.67 -12.63 4.96
C THR A 360 -6.96 -12.43 3.48
N ALA A 361 -5.93 -12.12 2.71
CA ALA A 361 -5.98 -12.06 1.25
C ALA A 361 -4.71 -12.65 0.65
N ALA A 362 -4.64 -12.79 -0.66
CA ALA A 362 -3.41 -13.17 -1.34
C ALA A 362 -3.31 -12.55 -2.73
N PHE A 363 -2.08 -12.31 -3.17
CA PHE A 363 -1.75 -12.14 -4.58
C PHE A 363 -1.49 -13.51 -5.19
N PHE A 364 -2.32 -13.95 -6.14
CA PHE A 364 -2.10 -15.22 -6.85
C PHE A 364 -1.27 -15.00 -8.11
N GLY A 365 -1.57 -13.95 -8.87
CA GLY A 365 -0.79 -13.49 -10.01
C GLY A 365 0.44 -12.66 -9.66
N GLY A 366 1.15 -12.26 -10.71
CA GLY A 366 2.34 -11.41 -10.63
C GLY A 366 2.74 -10.85 -11.99
N GLN A 367 1.76 -10.54 -12.85
CA GLN A 367 2.02 -10.00 -14.19
C GLN A 367 2.37 -8.52 -14.11
N SER A 368 3.26 -8.09 -15.00
CA SER A 368 3.34 -6.70 -15.39
C SER A 368 2.23 -6.39 -16.39
N VAL A 369 2.05 -5.11 -16.70
CA VAL A 369 1.06 -4.68 -17.70
C VAL A 369 1.42 -5.14 -19.12
N ASN A 370 2.68 -5.56 -19.35
CA ASN A 370 3.15 -6.02 -20.65
C ASN A 370 2.31 -7.18 -21.19
N LYS A 371 1.93 -7.08 -22.46
CA LYS A 371 1.34 -8.19 -23.20
C LYS A 371 2.48 -9.01 -23.84
N PRO A 372 2.70 -10.27 -23.43
CA PRO A 372 3.75 -11.07 -24.04
C PRO A 372 3.42 -11.32 -25.52
N LYS A 373 4.40 -11.06 -26.39
CA LYS A 373 4.29 -11.29 -27.84
C LYS A 373 4.21 -12.79 -28.11
N LEU A 374 3.38 -13.17 -29.08
CA LEU A 374 3.30 -14.54 -29.58
C LEU A 374 4.28 -14.73 -30.73
N TYR A 375 5.00 -15.84 -30.67
CA TYR A 375 6.01 -16.28 -31.61
C TYR A 375 5.66 -17.67 -32.13
N ASN A 376 6.30 -18.05 -33.23
CA ASN A 376 6.10 -19.37 -33.86
C ASN A 376 6.75 -20.52 -33.07
N LEU A 377 7.62 -20.22 -32.10
CA LEU A 377 8.36 -21.22 -31.32
C LEU A 377 7.92 -21.19 -29.85
N ASP A 378 7.63 -22.35 -29.29
CA ASP A 378 7.19 -22.49 -27.89
C ASP A 378 8.23 -21.95 -26.90
N ALA A 379 9.52 -22.15 -27.18
CA ALA A 379 10.60 -21.60 -26.35
C ALA A 379 10.59 -20.05 -26.34
N ALA A 380 10.29 -19.42 -27.48
CA ALA A 380 10.19 -17.96 -27.56
C ALA A 380 8.95 -17.44 -26.82
N ASN A 381 7.82 -18.16 -26.93
CA ASN A 381 6.60 -17.87 -26.15
C ASN A 381 6.84 -17.97 -24.65
N ALA A 382 7.55 -19.01 -24.19
CA ALA A 382 7.92 -19.18 -22.79
C ALA A 382 8.78 -18.02 -22.29
N ASN A 383 9.80 -17.61 -23.06
CA ASN A 383 10.67 -16.48 -22.71
C ASN A 383 9.89 -15.16 -22.64
N ALA A 384 9.01 -14.90 -23.60
CA ALA A 384 8.16 -13.73 -23.61
C ALA A 384 7.26 -13.67 -22.37
N ALA A 385 6.61 -14.79 -22.02
CA ALA A 385 5.76 -14.90 -20.85
C ALA A 385 6.52 -14.79 -19.52
N LEU A 386 7.78 -15.24 -19.44
CA LEU A 386 8.62 -15.03 -18.26
C LEU A 386 8.97 -13.55 -18.09
N SER A 387 9.25 -12.86 -19.20
CA SER A 387 9.61 -11.43 -19.19
C SER A 387 8.47 -10.49 -18.84
N SER A 388 7.21 -10.95 -18.93
CA SER A 388 6.02 -10.19 -18.53
C SER A 388 5.61 -10.42 -17.06
N ARG A 389 6.43 -11.08 -16.25
CA ARG A 389 6.11 -11.38 -14.84
C ARG A 389 7.02 -10.60 -13.90
N LEU A 390 6.40 -9.84 -13.01
CA LEU A 390 7.05 -8.99 -12.03
C LEU A 390 8.08 -9.74 -11.15
N PRO A 391 7.82 -10.94 -10.59
CA PRO A 391 8.82 -11.66 -9.81
C PRO A 391 10.14 -11.90 -10.56
N TYR A 392 10.07 -12.20 -11.86
CA TYR A 392 11.25 -12.46 -12.69
C TYR A 392 11.93 -11.18 -13.13
N VAL A 393 11.16 -10.12 -13.43
CA VAL A 393 11.70 -8.78 -13.69
C VAL A 393 12.46 -8.28 -12.45
N LEU A 394 11.89 -8.42 -11.25
CA LEU A 394 12.55 -8.05 -10.00
C LEU A 394 13.87 -8.82 -9.77
N ALA A 395 13.89 -10.12 -10.07
CA ALA A 395 15.12 -10.92 -10.01
C ALA A 395 16.18 -10.40 -10.99
N ALA A 396 15.81 -10.25 -12.27
CA ALA A 396 16.71 -9.79 -13.32
C ALA A 396 17.25 -8.38 -13.03
N SER A 397 16.39 -7.48 -12.56
CA SER A 397 16.74 -6.14 -12.09
C SER A 397 17.83 -6.18 -11.02
N ARG A 398 17.68 -7.06 -10.03
CA ARG A 398 18.64 -7.18 -8.95
C ARG A 398 20.00 -7.71 -9.42
N PHE A 399 20.02 -8.66 -10.37
CA PHE A 399 21.25 -9.09 -11.02
C PHE A 399 21.91 -7.95 -11.81
N ALA A 400 21.13 -7.14 -12.52
CA ALA A 400 21.65 -5.97 -13.23
C ALA A 400 22.30 -4.97 -12.25
N HIS A 401 21.67 -4.71 -11.09
CA HIS A 401 22.23 -3.87 -10.04
C HIS A 401 23.57 -4.40 -9.52
N TYR A 402 23.64 -5.69 -9.20
CA TYR A 402 24.89 -6.31 -8.73
C TYR A 402 25.99 -6.25 -9.78
N ILE A 403 25.71 -6.67 -11.02
CA ILE A 403 26.69 -6.68 -12.11
C ILE A 403 27.20 -5.26 -12.36
N LYS A 404 26.31 -4.26 -12.36
CA LYS A 404 26.69 -2.85 -12.54
C LYS A 404 27.70 -2.40 -11.49
N VAL A 405 27.43 -2.67 -10.21
CA VAL A 405 28.31 -2.27 -9.09
C VAL A 405 29.63 -3.03 -9.16
N ILE A 406 29.57 -4.36 -9.25
CA ILE A 406 30.75 -5.23 -9.32
C ILE A 406 31.66 -4.84 -10.48
N MET A 407 31.10 -4.61 -11.67
CA MET A 407 31.90 -4.32 -12.85
C MET A 407 32.43 -2.91 -12.89
N ARG A 408 31.72 -1.95 -12.28
CA ARG A 408 32.22 -0.58 -12.10
C ARG A 408 33.51 -0.57 -11.28
N ASP A 409 33.57 -1.36 -10.20
CA ASP A 409 34.76 -1.47 -9.34
C ASP A 409 35.96 -2.12 -10.04
N LYS A 410 35.72 -2.89 -11.12
CA LYS A 410 36.76 -3.55 -11.92
C LYS A 410 37.29 -2.70 -13.06
N ILE A 411 36.68 -1.54 -13.36
CA ILE A 411 37.17 -0.64 -14.42
C ILE A 411 38.59 -0.18 -14.06
N GLY A 412 39.52 -0.29 -15.01
CA GLY A 412 40.94 0.04 -14.81
C GLY A 412 41.82 -1.14 -14.35
N SER A 413 41.24 -2.31 -14.07
CA SER A 413 42.01 -3.53 -13.82
C SER A 413 42.46 -4.20 -15.13
N PHE A 414 43.59 -4.91 -15.11
CA PHE A 414 44.13 -5.66 -16.25
C PHE A 414 43.36 -6.98 -16.47
N GLN A 415 42.12 -6.90 -16.94
CA GLN A 415 41.24 -8.05 -17.19
C GLN A 415 41.14 -8.33 -18.70
N THR A 416 41.33 -9.59 -19.08
CA THR A 416 41.04 -10.10 -20.43
C THR A 416 39.56 -10.44 -20.55
N ARG A 417 39.04 -10.56 -21.79
CA ARG A 417 37.67 -11.05 -22.06
C ARG A 417 37.33 -12.30 -21.25
N GLN A 418 38.21 -13.30 -21.30
CA GLN A 418 38.04 -14.57 -20.58
C GLN A 418 38.13 -14.41 -19.06
N GLY A 419 38.95 -13.48 -18.56
CA GLY A 419 39.01 -13.15 -17.14
C GLY A 419 37.69 -12.60 -16.62
N VAL A 420 37.08 -11.65 -17.36
CA VAL A 420 35.75 -11.09 -17.03
C VAL A 420 34.67 -12.18 -17.08
N GLU A 421 34.68 -13.00 -18.12
CA GLU A 421 33.72 -14.11 -18.30
C GLU A 421 33.78 -15.11 -17.14
N ASN A 422 34.98 -15.59 -16.79
CA ASN A 422 35.16 -16.51 -15.68
C ASN A 422 34.75 -15.89 -14.34
N TYR A 423 35.09 -14.62 -14.11
CA TYR A 423 34.74 -13.92 -12.89
C TYR A 423 33.22 -13.79 -12.71
N LEU A 424 32.51 -13.37 -13.75
CA LEU A 424 31.05 -13.22 -13.70
C LEU A 424 30.33 -14.56 -13.58
N ASN A 425 30.78 -15.60 -14.27
CA ASN A 425 30.17 -16.94 -14.14
C ASN A 425 30.42 -17.55 -12.75
N ASN A 426 31.62 -17.39 -12.17
CA ASN A 426 31.90 -17.85 -10.81
C ASN A 426 31.01 -17.12 -9.80
N TRP A 427 30.90 -15.80 -9.90
CA TRP A 427 29.98 -15.02 -9.05
C TRP A 427 28.51 -15.43 -9.22
N LEU A 428 28.07 -15.66 -10.46
CA LEU A 428 26.69 -16.06 -10.74
C LEU A 428 26.37 -17.44 -10.13
N SER A 429 27.35 -18.35 -10.09
CA SER A 429 27.17 -19.70 -9.56
C SER A 429 26.79 -19.75 -8.08
N ASP A 430 27.16 -18.72 -7.30
CA ASP A 430 26.78 -18.58 -5.89
C ASP A 430 25.26 -18.41 -5.69
N TYR A 431 24.52 -18.08 -6.76
CA TYR A 431 23.08 -17.87 -6.76
C TYR A 431 22.29 -18.96 -7.49
N VAL A 432 22.96 -20.01 -7.97
CA VAL A 432 22.36 -21.12 -8.72
C VAL A 432 22.14 -22.33 -7.81
N LEU A 433 20.91 -22.82 -7.76
CA LEU A 433 20.55 -24.01 -6.99
C LEU A 433 20.33 -25.22 -7.91
N LEU A 434 21.24 -26.18 -7.82
CA LEU A 434 21.23 -27.40 -8.66
C LEU A 434 20.19 -28.44 -8.20
N SER A 435 19.75 -28.37 -6.94
CA SER A 435 18.80 -29.34 -6.39
C SER A 435 17.36 -29.04 -6.82
N ALA A 436 16.80 -29.90 -7.67
CA ALA A 436 15.40 -29.78 -8.11
C ALA A 436 14.39 -29.95 -6.95
N ASN A 437 14.75 -30.76 -5.95
CA ASN A 437 13.91 -31.12 -4.79
C ASN A 437 14.06 -30.16 -3.61
N ALA A 438 14.75 -29.03 -3.79
CA ALA A 438 14.90 -28.03 -2.74
C ALA A 438 13.55 -27.45 -2.31
N SER A 439 13.48 -27.06 -1.03
CA SER A 439 12.32 -26.41 -0.44
C SER A 439 12.05 -25.05 -1.09
N GLN A 440 10.83 -24.55 -0.92
CA GLN A 440 10.45 -23.22 -1.41
C GLN A 440 11.32 -22.10 -0.84
N GLY A 441 11.67 -22.19 0.45
CA GLY A 441 12.53 -21.21 1.11
C GLY A 441 13.95 -21.19 0.54
N GLU A 442 14.50 -22.34 0.15
CA GLU A 442 15.81 -22.45 -0.51
C GLU A 442 15.75 -21.91 -1.93
N LYS A 443 14.73 -22.28 -2.72
CA LYS A 443 14.50 -21.74 -4.07
C LYS A 443 14.28 -20.22 -4.09
N ALA A 444 13.76 -19.65 -2.99
CA ALA A 444 13.62 -18.20 -2.84
C ALA A 444 14.96 -17.51 -2.50
N ARG A 445 15.87 -18.19 -1.77
CA ARG A 445 17.22 -17.68 -1.45
C ARG A 445 18.19 -17.77 -2.63
N PHE A 446 18.00 -18.77 -3.48
CA PHE A 446 18.77 -19.00 -4.70
C PHE A 446 17.81 -18.93 -5.88
N PRO A 447 17.59 -17.74 -6.47
CA PRO A 447 16.50 -17.53 -7.43
C PRO A 447 16.70 -18.25 -8.77
N LEU A 448 17.92 -18.73 -9.07
CA LEU A 448 18.28 -19.31 -10.36
C LEU A 448 18.41 -20.83 -10.27
N SER A 449 17.87 -21.51 -11.28
CA SER A 449 18.14 -22.92 -11.55
C SER A 449 19.38 -23.12 -12.43
N GLU A 450 19.66 -22.15 -13.30
CA GLU A 450 20.79 -22.15 -14.22
C GLU A 450 21.12 -20.70 -14.59
N GLY A 451 22.38 -20.43 -14.92
CA GLY A 451 22.81 -19.11 -15.36
C GLY A 451 24.10 -19.18 -16.14
N ARG A 452 24.27 -18.28 -17.12
CA ARG A 452 25.49 -18.18 -17.93
C ARG A 452 25.73 -16.73 -18.33
N VAL A 453 26.98 -16.29 -18.32
CA VAL A 453 27.39 -15.00 -18.84
C VAL A 453 28.37 -15.20 -20.01
N ASP A 454 28.01 -14.69 -21.17
CA ASP A 454 28.85 -14.73 -22.37
C ASP A 454 29.48 -13.37 -22.61
N VAL A 455 30.80 -13.28 -22.69
CA VAL A 455 31.52 -12.00 -22.86
C VAL A 455 32.23 -11.96 -24.20
N THR A 456 31.95 -10.90 -24.95
CA THR A 456 32.51 -10.61 -26.29
C THR A 456 33.29 -9.30 -26.27
N GLU A 457 34.30 -9.19 -27.12
CA GLU A 457 35.04 -7.93 -27.33
C GLU A 457 34.29 -7.04 -28.31
N VAL A 458 34.30 -5.73 -28.05
CA VAL A 458 33.71 -4.74 -28.95
C VAL A 458 34.75 -4.41 -30.03
N ALA A 459 34.44 -4.80 -31.27
CA ALA A 459 35.32 -4.56 -32.41
C ALA A 459 35.72 -3.07 -32.52
N GLY A 460 37.01 -2.80 -32.70
CA GLY A 460 37.55 -1.45 -32.82
C GLY A 460 37.68 -0.68 -31.50
N LYS A 461 37.34 -1.27 -30.34
CA LYS A 461 37.49 -0.65 -29.01
C LYS A 461 38.22 -1.59 -28.03
N PRO A 462 39.56 -1.62 -28.04
CA PRO A 462 40.34 -2.44 -27.10
C PRO A 462 39.95 -2.15 -25.64
N GLY A 463 39.75 -3.21 -24.85
CA GLY A 463 39.34 -3.11 -23.45
C GLY A 463 37.84 -2.85 -23.22
N ALA A 464 37.04 -2.69 -24.28
CA ALA A 464 35.58 -2.66 -24.20
C ALA A 464 35.00 -4.06 -24.45
N TYR A 465 34.18 -4.52 -23.52
CA TYR A 465 33.51 -5.83 -23.60
C TYR A 465 31.99 -5.66 -23.57
N SER A 466 31.28 -6.56 -24.25
CA SER A 466 29.83 -6.71 -24.17
C SER A 466 29.50 -8.05 -23.52
N ALA A 467 28.69 -8.04 -22.47
CA ALA A 467 28.28 -9.23 -21.75
C ALA A 467 26.79 -9.52 -21.98
N THR A 468 26.46 -10.74 -22.36
CA THR A 468 25.07 -11.23 -22.44
C THR A 468 24.83 -12.19 -21.27
N VAL A 469 23.87 -11.86 -20.41
CA VAL A 469 23.57 -12.60 -19.19
C VAL A 469 22.29 -13.41 -19.40
N PHE A 470 22.40 -14.73 -19.36
CA PHE A 470 21.29 -15.67 -19.43
C PHE A 470 20.93 -16.13 -18.02
N LEU A 471 19.71 -15.84 -17.57
CA LEU A 471 19.21 -16.18 -16.24
C LEU A 471 18.00 -17.10 -16.38
N LYS A 472 18.06 -18.30 -15.81
CA LYS A 472 16.94 -19.25 -15.81
C LYS A 472 16.39 -19.41 -14.38
N PRO A 473 15.28 -18.74 -14.04
CA PRO A 473 14.73 -18.80 -12.70
C PRO A 473 14.09 -20.15 -12.40
N HIS A 474 13.81 -20.43 -11.13
CA HIS A 474 12.90 -21.51 -10.77
C HIS A 474 11.46 -21.18 -11.22
N PHE A 475 10.81 -22.14 -11.89
CA PHE A 475 9.41 -21.99 -12.28
C PHE A 475 8.49 -22.11 -11.07
N GLN A 476 7.53 -21.19 -11.00
CA GLN A 476 6.43 -21.23 -10.05
C GLN A 476 5.21 -21.85 -10.74
N MET A 477 4.38 -22.57 -9.98
CA MET A 477 3.16 -23.17 -10.51
C MET A 477 2.16 -22.07 -10.89
N GLU A 478 1.65 -22.13 -12.13
CA GLU A 478 0.70 -21.14 -12.66
C GLU A 478 -0.73 -21.69 -12.74
N GLU A 479 -0.88 -22.84 -13.40
CA GLU A 479 -2.19 -23.43 -13.69
C GLU A 479 -2.09 -24.94 -13.61
N LEU A 480 -3.16 -25.57 -13.13
CA LEU A 480 -3.34 -27.01 -13.12
C LEU A 480 -4.74 -27.34 -13.64
N THR A 481 -4.83 -27.85 -14.86
CA THR A 481 -6.09 -28.38 -15.40
C THR A 481 -6.21 -29.84 -14.97
N THR A 482 -7.20 -30.16 -14.14
CA THR A 482 -7.49 -31.55 -13.73
C THR A 482 -8.69 -32.09 -14.49
N SER A 483 -8.59 -33.33 -14.97
CA SER A 483 -9.73 -34.07 -15.50
C SER A 483 -9.94 -35.33 -14.66
N ILE A 484 -11.07 -35.42 -13.97
CA ILE A 484 -11.42 -36.59 -13.16
C ILE A 484 -12.15 -37.59 -14.05
N ARG A 485 -11.62 -38.81 -14.16
CA ARG A 485 -12.23 -39.90 -14.93
C ARG A 485 -12.53 -41.06 -13.99
N LEU A 486 -13.79 -41.48 -13.94
CA LEU A 486 -14.18 -42.72 -13.28
C LEU A 486 -13.92 -43.88 -14.24
N VAL A 487 -13.11 -44.83 -13.81
CA VAL A 487 -12.71 -45.99 -14.61
C VAL A 487 -12.91 -47.26 -13.78
N ALA A 488 -13.41 -48.32 -14.43
CA ALA A 488 -13.61 -49.61 -13.77
C ALA A 488 -12.26 -50.33 -13.51
N GLU A 489 -11.28 -50.13 -14.38
CA GLU A 489 -9.89 -50.53 -14.20
C GLU A 489 -8.99 -49.33 -14.51
N LEU A 490 -7.95 -49.13 -13.70
CA LEU A 490 -7.01 -48.04 -13.88
C LEU A 490 -6.25 -48.23 -15.20
N PRO A 491 -6.33 -47.27 -16.15
CA PRO A 491 -5.54 -47.34 -17.38
C PRO A 491 -4.05 -47.25 -17.05
N ALA A 492 -3.20 -47.73 -17.97
CA ALA A 492 -1.76 -47.59 -17.85
C ALA A 492 -1.37 -46.12 -17.63
N ALA A 493 -0.35 -45.89 -16.81
CA ALA A 493 0.12 -44.55 -16.49
C ALA A 493 0.40 -43.77 -17.77
N ALA A 494 -0.10 -42.54 -17.85
CA ALA A 494 0.24 -41.64 -18.95
C ALA A 494 1.75 -41.39 -18.93
N ALA A 495 2.40 -41.56 -20.09
CA ALA A 495 3.83 -41.37 -20.29
C ALA A 495 4.22 -39.89 -20.28
#